data_AF-A0A962AFF8-F1
#
_entry.id   AF-A0A962AFF8-F1
#
_cell.length_a   1.000
_cell.length_b   1.000
_cell.length_c   1.000
_cell.angle_alpha   90.00
_cell.angle_beta   90.00
_cell.angle_gamma   90.00
#
_symmetry.space_group_name_H-M   'P 1'
#
loop_
_entity.id
_entity.type
_entity.pdbx_description
1 polymer ?
#
loop_
_entity_poly.entity_id
_entity_poly.type
_entity_poly.pdbx_seq_one_letter_code
_entity_poly.pdbx_strand_id
1 'polypeptide(L)'
;MAYLAPSEFATKMVDAGESKIFMSTRDTVIRAYMAGAILALAAWMAVTINVNTGQPLAGAILFPVGFIMLYLLGFDLLTGVFVLAPLALFDKRPGVTVAGVLRNWGLVFVGNFAGALTVAFMMAFVTTFGFTQEADKVGKVISNVGEARTLGYASHGFSGMVTLFMRGMLCNWMVSTGVVGAMISTHVSGKIMAMWMPIFLFFYMVFEHSVVNMFLFPAGLMLHAPFSVMDYFIWNEIPTALGNLVGGLAFTGLTLYATHVRTQPKRAAVQMAPAE
;
A
#
# COMPACT_ATOMS: atom_id res chain seq x y z
N MET A 1 -1.92 29.24 5.24
CA MET A 1 -0.65 28.48 5.26
C MET A 1 -0.83 27.17 4.51
N ALA A 2 0.18 26.74 3.76
CA ALA A 2 0.12 25.56 2.89
C ALA A 2 0.48 24.24 3.58
N TYR A 3 1.20 24.32 4.70
CA TYR A 3 1.64 23.20 5.53
C TYR A 3 0.76 23.07 6.76
N LEU A 4 0.41 21.83 7.11
CA LEU A 4 -0.33 21.46 8.31
C LEU A 4 0.64 20.78 9.28
N ALA A 5 0.66 21.23 10.52
CA ALA A 5 1.50 20.61 11.55
C ALA A 5 0.98 19.19 11.89
N PRO A 6 1.83 18.28 12.40
CA PRO A 6 1.41 16.94 12.82
C PRO A 6 0.21 16.91 13.77
N SER A 7 0.12 17.83 14.73
CA SER A 7 -1.04 17.98 15.61
C SER A 7 -2.34 18.35 14.90
N GLU A 8 -2.27 18.94 13.71
CA GLU A 8 -3.43 19.37 12.93
C GLU A 8 -3.92 18.28 11.97
N PHE A 9 -3.02 17.53 11.34
CA PHE A 9 -3.42 16.49 10.39
C PHE A 9 -3.63 15.11 11.05
N ALA A 10 -3.06 14.85 12.24
CA ALA A 10 -3.23 13.55 12.89
C ALA A 10 -4.70 13.23 13.23
N THR A 11 -5.49 14.23 13.64
CA THR A 11 -6.94 14.06 13.85
C THR A 11 -7.66 13.73 12.54
N LYS A 12 -7.23 14.31 11.41
CA LYS A 12 -7.79 14.00 10.08
C LYS A 12 -7.57 12.54 9.69
N MET A 13 -6.52 11.89 10.19
CA MET A 13 -6.31 10.45 9.96
C MET A 13 -7.41 9.62 10.63
N VAL A 14 -7.81 10.00 11.86
CA VAL A 14 -8.90 9.35 12.60
C VAL A 14 -10.23 9.59 11.89
N ASP A 15 -10.53 10.84 11.51
CA ASP A 15 -11.76 11.20 10.79
C ASP A 15 -11.85 10.48 9.44
N ALA A 16 -10.73 10.36 8.73
CA ALA A 16 -10.67 9.60 7.49
C ALA A 16 -10.98 8.12 7.74
N GLY A 17 -10.43 7.52 8.79
CA GLY A 17 -10.72 6.15 9.20
C GLY A 17 -12.20 5.90 9.47
N GLU A 18 -12.83 6.80 10.22
CA GLU A 18 -14.27 6.77 10.51
C GLU A 18 -15.10 6.81 9.23
N SER A 19 -14.78 7.74 8.33
CA SER A 19 -15.40 7.88 7.00
C SER A 19 -15.30 6.59 6.17
N LYS A 20 -14.17 5.87 6.21
CA LYS A 20 -14.03 4.60 5.48
C LYS A 20 -14.91 3.50 6.03
N ILE A 21 -15.06 3.43 7.35
CA ILE A 21 -15.85 2.37 8.01
C ILE A 21 -17.35 2.52 7.69
N PHE A 22 -17.86 3.75 7.67
CA PHE A 22 -19.27 4.04 7.39
C PHE A 22 -19.62 4.13 5.90
N MET A 23 -18.65 3.97 5.01
CA MET A 23 -18.88 4.01 3.57
C MET A 23 -19.78 2.86 3.11
N SER A 24 -20.67 3.16 2.16
CA SER A 24 -21.57 2.19 1.56
C SER A 24 -20.79 1.07 0.84
N THR A 25 -21.33 -0.16 0.85
CA THR A 25 -20.68 -1.31 0.18
C THR A 25 -20.33 -1.01 -1.27
N ARG A 26 -21.28 -0.40 -2.01
CA ARG A 26 -21.11 -0.07 -3.43
C ARG A 26 -19.92 0.86 -3.63
N ASP A 27 -19.87 1.95 -2.89
CA ASP A 27 -18.84 2.97 -3.09
C ASP A 27 -17.48 2.45 -2.62
N THR A 28 -17.42 1.67 -1.53
CA THR A 28 -16.18 1.00 -1.07
C THR A 28 -15.62 0.08 -2.14
N VAL A 29 -16.45 -0.80 -2.72
CA VAL A 29 -15.97 -1.77 -3.71
C VAL A 29 -15.55 -1.08 -5.00
N ILE A 30 -16.30 -0.10 -5.51
CA ILE A 30 -15.93 0.65 -6.72
C ILE A 30 -14.62 1.41 -6.53
N ARG A 31 -14.47 2.12 -5.41
CA ARG A 31 -13.24 2.87 -5.10
C ARG A 31 -12.05 1.93 -4.92
N ALA A 32 -12.25 0.79 -4.28
CA ALA A 32 -11.21 -0.21 -4.12
C ALA A 32 -10.81 -0.86 -5.46
N TYR A 33 -11.78 -1.18 -6.32
CA TYR A 33 -11.53 -1.70 -7.65
C TYR A 33 -10.63 -0.76 -8.46
N MET A 34 -10.99 0.52 -8.52
CA MET A 34 -10.20 1.50 -9.25
C MET A 34 -8.81 1.72 -8.66
N ALA A 35 -8.65 1.66 -7.33
CA ALA A 35 -7.34 1.74 -6.69
C ALA A 35 -6.42 0.59 -7.15
N GLY A 36 -6.93 -0.65 -7.10
CA GLY A 36 -6.17 -1.84 -7.52
C GLY A 36 -5.79 -1.79 -9.00
N ALA A 37 -6.73 -1.41 -9.86
CA ALA A 37 -6.48 -1.28 -11.30
C ALA A 37 -5.43 -0.21 -11.64
N ILE A 38 -5.54 0.99 -11.07
CA ILE A 38 -4.59 2.08 -11.33
C ILE A 38 -3.19 1.73 -10.83
N LEU A 39 -3.09 1.10 -9.65
CA LEU A 39 -1.81 0.70 -9.10
C LEU A 39 -1.17 -0.42 -9.93
N ALA A 40 -1.96 -1.37 -10.44
CA ALA A 40 -1.51 -2.42 -11.35
C ALA A 40 -0.96 -1.85 -12.67
N LEU A 41 -1.64 -0.85 -13.25
CA LEU A 41 -1.15 -0.14 -14.45
C LEU A 41 0.18 0.56 -14.19
N ALA A 42 0.32 1.23 -13.04
CA ALA A 42 1.57 1.89 -12.67
C ALA A 42 2.71 0.88 -12.44
N ALA A 43 2.41 -0.28 -11.84
CA ALA A 43 3.38 -1.37 -11.69
C ALA A 43 3.83 -1.92 -13.05
N TRP A 44 2.90 -2.18 -13.98
CA TRP A 44 3.23 -2.60 -15.33
C TRP A 44 4.09 -1.56 -16.05
N MET A 45 3.70 -0.28 -15.99
CA MET A 45 4.47 0.83 -16.57
C MET A 45 5.90 0.89 -16.03
N ALA A 46 6.09 0.76 -14.71
CA ALA A 46 7.42 0.78 -14.10
C ALA A 46 8.28 -0.39 -14.59
N VAL A 47 7.71 -1.59 -14.75
CA VAL A 47 8.42 -2.74 -15.35
C VAL A 47 8.74 -2.48 -16.82
N THR A 48 7.80 -1.96 -17.61
CA THR A 48 8.04 -1.56 -19.00
C THR A 48 9.20 -0.58 -19.13
N ILE A 49 9.26 0.44 -18.27
CA ILE A 49 10.36 1.42 -18.25
C ILE A 49 11.68 0.70 -17.96
N ASN A 50 11.71 -0.16 -16.94
CA ASN A 50 12.92 -0.90 -16.58
C ASN A 50 13.41 -1.79 -17.72
N VAL A 51 12.50 -2.49 -18.41
CA VAL A 51 12.83 -3.36 -19.55
C VAL A 51 13.34 -2.55 -20.75
N ASN A 52 12.70 -1.43 -21.06
CA ASN A 52 13.05 -0.63 -22.24
C ASN A 52 14.34 0.20 -22.04
N THR A 53 14.62 0.62 -20.81
CA THR A 53 15.78 1.48 -20.49
C THR A 53 16.96 0.73 -19.89
N GLY A 54 16.72 -0.45 -19.29
CA GLY A 54 17.70 -1.14 -18.46
C GLY A 54 18.01 -0.44 -17.13
N GLN A 55 17.24 0.59 -16.75
CA GLN A 55 17.51 1.43 -15.58
C GLN A 55 16.36 1.35 -14.54
N PRO A 56 16.49 0.53 -13.48
CA PRO A 56 15.50 0.41 -12.40
C PRO A 56 15.12 1.73 -11.73
N LEU A 57 16.04 2.69 -11.68
CA LEU A 57 15.80 4.00 -11.08
C LEU A 57 14.69 4.77 -11.81
N ALA A 58 14.62 4.67 -13.13
CA ALA A 58 13.62 5.39 -13.93
C ALA A 58 12.20 4.86 -13.65
N GLY A 59 12.03 3.53 -13.57
CA GLY A 59 10.77 2.93 -13.17
C GLY A 59 10.37 3.32 -11.74
N ALA A 60 11.33 3.39 -10.82
CA ALA A 60 11.05 3.78 -9.43
C ALA A 60 10.65 5.25 -9.26
N ILE A 61 11.25 6.17 -10.03
CA ILE A 61 10.86 7.60 -10.02
C ILE A 61 9.42 7.80 -10.50
N LEU A 62 8.98 6.98 -11.46
CA LEU A 62 7.68 7.12 -12.14
C LEU A 62 6.57 6.25 -11.56
N PHE A 63 6.90 5.16 -10.85
CA PHE A 63 5.92 4.31 -10.15
C PHE A 63 4.95 5.08 -9.23
N PRO A 64 5.38 6.13 -8.47
CA PRO A 64 4.48 6.88 -7.59
C PRO A 64 3.26 7.51 -8.28
N VAL A 65 3.29 7.69 -9.60
CA VAL A 65 2.15 8.21 -10.38
C VAL A 65 0.87 7.42 -10.08
N GLY A 66 0.93 6.10 -9.97
CA GLY A 66 -0.24 5.27 -9.65
C GLY A 66 -0.85 5.59 -8.30
N PHE A 67 -0.02 5.67 -7.25
CA PHE A 67 -0.45 5.99 -5.91
C PHE A 67 -1.00 7.43 -5.80
N ILE A 68 -0.34 8.39 -6.46
CA ILE A 68 -0.77 9.78 -6.49
C ILE A 68 -2.14 9.91 -7.15
N MET A 69 -2.33 9.28 -8.32
CA MET A 69 -3.60 9.32 -9.05
C MET A 69 -4.73 8.71 -8.22
N LEU A 70 -4.53 7.50 -7.69
CA LEU A 70 -5.58 6.84 -6.91
C LEU A 70 -5.94 7.64 -5.65
N TYR A 71 -4.95 8.26 -4.99
CA TYR A 71 -5.22 9.03 -3.78
C TYR A 71 -5.97 10.33 -4.09
N LEU A 72 -5.54 11.08 -5.11
CA LEU A 72 -6.18 12.35 -5.49
C LEU A 72 -7.59 12.15 -6.03
N LEU A 73 -7.86 11.01 -6.69
CA LEU A 73 -9.21 10.61 -7.12
C LEU A 73 -10.05 10.03 -5.97
N GLY A 74 -9.48 9.88 -4.78
CA GLY A 74 -10.16 9.39 -3.60
C GLY A 74 -10.41 7.88 -3.64
N PHE A 75 -9.63 7.09 -4.35
CA PHE A 75 -9.76 5.64 -4.32
C PHE A 75 -9.10 5.03 -3.08
N ASP A 76 -9.57 3.83 -2.70
CA ASP A 76 -9.25 3.21 -1.43
C ASP A 76 -8.34 2.00 -1.59
N LEU A 77 -7.17 2.07 -0.96
CA LEU A 77 -6.18 1.01 -0.98
C LEU A 77 -6.16 0.29 0.37
N LEU A 78 -6.07 -1.04 0.34
CA LEU A 78 -6.08 -1.88 1.52
C LEU A 78 -5.01 -1.46 2.54
N THR A 79 -3.81 -1.21 2.04
CA THR A 79 -2.65 -0.77 2.83
C THR A 79 -2.86 0.56 3.53
N GLY A 80 -3.65 1.48 2.95
CA GLY A 80 -4.06 2.73 3.58
C GLY A 80 -5.12 2.51 4.68
N VAL A 81 -6.16 1.71 4.40
CA VAL A 81 -7.23 1.45 5.38
C VAL A 81 -6.78 0.54 6.53
N PHE A 82 -5.72 -0.25 6.35
CA PHE A 82 -5.02 -0.95 7.44
C PHE A 82 -4.50 0.02 8.51
N VAL A 83 -4.24 1.27 8.16
CA VAL A 83 -3.79 2.29 9.11
C VAL A 83 -4.96 3.15 9.57
N LEU A 84 -5.74 3.70 8.64
CA LEU A 84 -6.77 4.68 8.99
C LEU A 84 -7.93 4.07 9.82
N ALA A 85 -8.45 2.90 9.42
CA ALA A 85 -9.63 2.33 10.08
C ALA A 85 -9.38 1.93 11.55
N PRO A 86 -8.24 1.28 11.91
CA PRO A 86 -7.95 1.01 13.33
C PRO A 86 -7.81 2.26 14.19
N LEU A 87 -7.32 3.38 13.65
CA LEU A 87 -7.21 4.61 14.44
C LEU A 87 -8.57 5.13 14.89
N ALA A 88 -9.58 5.08 14.02
CA ALA A 88 -10.96 5.41 14.39
C ALA A 88 -11.52 4.49 15.48
N LEU A 89 -11.16 3.20 15.44
CA LEU A 89 -11.53 2.22 16.46
C LEU A 89 -10.83 2.52 17.80
N PHE A 90 -9.51 2.79 17.79
CA PHE A 90 -8.75 3.10 18.99
C PHE A 90 -9.17 4.41 19.64
N ASP A 91 -9.60 5.38 18.82
CA ASP A 91 -10.18 6.65 19.27
C ASP A 91 -11.62 6.51 19.79
N LYS A 92 -12.19 5.30 19.71
CA LYS A 92 -13.56 4.99 20.16
C LYS A 92 -14.62 5.87 19.48
N ARG A 93 -14.47 6.11 18.17
CA ARG A 93 -15.45 6.89 17.42
C ARG A 93 -16.85 6.26 17.49
N PRO A 94 -17.92 7.06 17.64
CA PRO A 94 -19.27 6.53 17.82
C PRO A 94 -19.67 5.59 16.68
N GLY A 95 -20.13 4.38 17.01
CA GLY A 95 -20.57 3.38 16.02
C GLY A 95 -19.44 2.64 15.29
N VAL A 96 -18.17 3.01 15.50
CA VAL A 96 -17.03 2.25 14.96
C VAL A 96 -16.83 0.97 15.77
N THR A 97 -16.83 -0.17 15.08
CA THR A 97 -16.70 -1.50 15.69
C THR A 97 -15.60 -2.31 14.99
N VAL A 98 -15.08 -3.34 15.67
CA VAL A 98 -14.14 -4.31 15.07
C VAL A 98 -14.74 -4.94 13.82
N ALA A 99 -16.02 -5.32 13.86
CA ALA A 99 -16.74 -5.86 12.70
C ALA A 99 -16.80 -4.85 11.53
N GLY A 100 -16.97 -3.55 11.82
CA GLY A 100 -16.90 -2.49 10.82
C GLY A 100 -15.54 -2.37 10.15
N VAL A 101 -14.45 -2.45 10.94
CA VAL A 101 -13.07 -2.46 10.43
C VAL A 101 -12.84 -3.68 9.54
N LEU A 102 -13.17 -4.89 10.02
CA LEU A 102 -12.99 -6.13 9.26
C LEU A 102 -13.83 -6.16 7.98
N ARG A 103 -15.07 -5.65 8.02
CA ARG A 103 -15.91 -5.47 6.82
C ARG A 103 -15.23 -4.54 5.82
N ASN A 104 -14.75 -3.38 6.25
CA ASN A 104 -14.09 -2.43 5.37
C ASN A 104 -12.85 -3.08 4.71
N TRP A 105 -11.99 -3.73 5.51
CA TRP A 105 -10.81 -4.42 4.99
C TRP A 105 -11.15 -5.52 4.00
N GLY A 106 -12.15 -6.36 4.30
CA GLY A 106 -12.59 -7.42 3.38
C GLY A 106 -13.11 -6.88 2.05
N LEU A 107 -13.95 -5.84 2.09
CA LEU A 107 -14.48 -5.22 0.87
C LEU A 107 -13.39 -4.54 0.04
N VAL A 108 -12.45 -3.84 0.70
CA VAL A 108 -11.33 -3.18 0.01
C VAL A 108 -10.36 -4.20 -0.57
N PHE A 109 -10.05 -5.29 0.15
CA PHE A 109 -9.24 -6.40 -0.37
C PHE A 109 -9.85 -6.98 -1.64
N VAL A 110 -11.15 -7.33 -1.61
CA VAL A 110 -11.85 -7.91 -2.77
C VAL A 110 -11.86 -6.94 -3.94
N GLY A 111 -12.15 -5.65 -3.71
CA GLY A 111 -12.12 -4.64 -4.76
C GLY A 111 -10.73 -4.47 -5.35
N ASN A 112 -9.70 -4.26 -4.52
CA ASN A 112 -8.31 -4.12 -4.96
C ASN A 112 -7.85 -5.34 -5.78
N PHE A 113 -8.13 -6.56 -5.29
CA PHE A 113 -7.79 -7.80 -5.98
C PHE A 113 -8.51 -7.92 -7.33
N ALA A 114 -9.81 -7.64 -7.38
CA ALA A 114 -10.57 -7.68 -8.63
C ALA A 114 -10.06 -6.66 -9.66
N GLY A 115 -9.75 -5.43 -9.24
CA GLY A 115 -9.19 -4.41 -10.13
C GLY A 115 -7.81 -4.78 -10.65
N ALA A 116 -6.94 -5.27 -9.76
CA ALA A 116 -5.61 -5.76 -10.12
C ALA A 116 -5.66 -6.95 -11.08
N LEU A 117 -6.57 -7.90 -10.85
CA LEU A 117 -6.79 -9.07 -11.69
C LEU A 117 -7.30 -8.69 -13.08
N THR A 118 -8.23 -7.73 -13.18
CA THR A 118 -8.68 -7.22 -14.49
C THR A 118 -7.51 -6.67 -15.30
N VAL A 119 -6.66 -5.84 -14.68
CA VAL A 119 -5.49 -5.27 -15.37
C VAL A 119 -4.47 -6.37 -15.70
N ALA A 120 -4.24 -7.33 -14.81
CA ALA A 120 -3.39 -8.49 -15.09
C ALA A 120 -3.85 -9.22 -16.37
N PHE A 121 -5.15 -9.53 -16.47
CA PHE A 121 -5.73 -10.16 -17.64
C PHE A 121 -5.59 -9.31 -18.90
N MET A 122 -5.98 -8.03 -18.84
CA MET A 122 -5.91 -7.12 -19.99
C MET A 122 -4.49 -7.01 -20.53
N MET A 123 -3.50 -6.90 -19.65
CA MET A 123 -2.11 -6.75 -20.05
C MET A 123 -1.48 -8.06 -20.52
N ALA A 124 -1.84 -9.20 -19.92
CA ALA A 124 -1.47 -10.51 -20.44
C ALA A 124 -2.05 -10.72 -21.85
N PHE A 125 -3.31 -10.37 -22.07
CA PHE A 125 -3.95 -10.41 -23.39
C PHE A 125 -3.22 -9.51 -24.40
N VAL A 126 -2.88 -8.27 -24.03
CA VAL A 126 -2.17 -7.33 -24.91
C VAL A 126 -0.78 -7.84 -25.28
N THR A 127 0.02 -8.28 -24.31
CA THR A 127 1.42 -8.70 -24.53
C THR A 127 1.58 -10.02 -25.28
N THR A 128 0.50 -10.79 -25.41
CA THR A 128 0.45 -12.08 -26.11
C THR A 128 -0.38 -12.04 -27.40
N PHE A 129 -0.83 -10.85 -27.84
CA PHE A 129 -1.80 -10.68 -28.93
C PHE A 129 -3.01 -11.62 -28.80
N GLY A 130 -3.65 -11.59 -27.64
CA GLY A 130 -4.80 -12.43 -27.33
C GLY A 130 -4.45 -13.90 -27.11
N PHE A 131 -3.31 -14.18 -26.46
CA PHE A 131 -2.79 -15.52 -26.20
C PHE A 131 -2.47 -16.34 -27.47
N THR A 132 -2.29 -15.67 -28.61
CA THR A 132 -1.97 -16.32 -29.90
C THR A 132 -0.46 -16.50 -30.11
N GLN A 133 0.36 -15.79 -29.34
CA GLN A 133 1.81 -15.87 -29.36
C GLN A 133 2.40 -15.76 -27.95
N GLU A 134 3.68 -16.08 -27.82
CA GLU A 134 4.40 -15.84 -26.56
C GLU A 134 4.36 -14.36 -26.16
N ALA A 135 4.44 -14.14 -24.85
CA ALA A 135 4.51 -12.80 -24.28
C ALA A 135 5.73 -12.03 -24.83
N ASP A 136 5.54 -10.72 -25.01
CA ASP A 136 6.65 -9.82 -25.34
C ASP A 136 7.73 -9.77 -24.24
N LYS A 137 8.78 -8.95 -24.46
CA LYS A 137 9.89 -8.81 -23.49
C LYS A 137 9.43 -8.38 -22.11
N VAL A 138 8.39 -7.55 -22.01
CA VAL A 138 7.87 -7.07 -20.73
C VAL A 138 7.08 -8.17 -20.04
N GLY A 139 6.20 -8.85 -20.78
CA GLY A 139 5.43 -9.99 -20.27
C GLY A 139 6.32 -11.13 -19.77
N LYS A 140 7.42 -11.43 -20.46
CA LYS A 140 8.43 -12.40 -20.01
C LYS A 140 9.16 -11.99 -18.72
N VAL A 141 9.32 -10.70 -18.47
CA VAL A 141 9.86 -10.25 -17.17
C VAL A 141 8.80 -10.41 -16.09
N ILE A 142 7.56 -9.99 -16.34
CA ILE A 142 6.44 -10.14 -15.40
C ILE A 142 6.22 -11.61 -15.00
N SER A 143 6.31 -12.56 -15.95
CA SER A 143 6.17 -14.00 -15.67
C SER A 143 7.18 -14.50 -14.64
N ASN A 144 8.37 -13.92 -14.58
CA ASN A 144 9.45 -14.38 -13.72
C ASN A 144 9.51 -13.65 -12.37
N VAL A 145 8.84 -12.49 -12.22
CA VAL A 145 8.88 -11.68 -10.98
C VAL A 145 8.36 -12.46 -9.77
N GLY A 146 7.35 -13.31 -9.95
CA GLY A 146 6.72 -14.04 -8.85
C GLY A 146 7.56 -15.20 -8.30
N GLU A 147 8.43 -15.81 -9.10
CA GLU A 147 9.18 -17.02 -8.72
C GLU A 147 10.14 -16.76 -7.56
N ALA A 148 11.02 -15.77 -7.70
CA ALA A 148 11.94 -15.38 -6.63
C ALA A 148 11.20 -14.84 -5.38
N ARG A 149 9.98 -14.31 -5.56
CA ARG A 149 9.15 -13.74 -4.51
C ARG A 149 8.17 -14.75 -3.88
N THR A 150 8.26 -16.03 -4.26
CA THR A 150 7.56 -17.15 -3.63
C THR A 150 8.54 -18.26 -3.31
N LEU A 151 8.95 -19.04 -4.31
CA LEU A 151 9.86 -20.17 -4.18
C LEU A 151 11.22 -19.76 -3.60
N GLY A 152 11.68 -18.55 -3.94
CA GLY A 152 12.87 -17.97 -3.32
C GLY A 152 12.75 -17.87 -1.79
N TYR A 153 11.64 -17.36 -1.27
CA TYR A 153 11.41 -17.33 0.18
C TYR A 153 11.18 -18.72 0.76
N ALA A 154 10.43 -19.58 0.05
CA ALA A 154 10.14 -20.93 0.49
C ALA A 154 11.42 -21.76 0.69
N SER A 155 12.41 -21.58 -0.17
CA SER A 155 13.73 -22.24 -0.06
C SER A 155 14.49 -21.89 1.23
N HIS A 156 14.17 -20.75 1.86
CA HIS A 156 14.72 -20.32 3.14
C HIS A 156 13.81 -20.65 4.35
N GLY A 157 12.69 -21.35 4.14
CA GLY A 157 11.76 -21.79 5.18
C GLY A 157 11.26 -20.63 6.05
N PHE A 158 11.33 -20.79 7.38
CA PHE A 158 10.86 -19.79 8.35
C PHE A 158 11.57 -18.43 8.19
N SER A 159 12.90 -18.43 7.96
CA SER A 159 13.66 -17.19 7.77
C SER A 159 13.22 -16.44 6.51
N GLY A 160 12.83 -17.18 5.46
CA GLY A 160 12.22 -16.59 4.26
C GLY A 160 10.88 -15.91 4.56
N MET A 161 10.01 -16.56 5.35
CA MET A 161 8.73 -15.97 5.78
C MET A 161 8.93 -14.70 6.62
N VAL A 162 9.89 -14.71 7.55
CA VAL A 162 10.24 -13.53 8.36
C VAL A 162 10.76 -12.40 7.48
N THR A 163 11.62 -12.72 6.50
CA THR A 163 12.15 -11.74 5.54
C THR A 163 11.01 -11.09 4.74
N LEU A 164 10.11 -11.89 4.20
CA LEU A 164 8.92 -11.44 3.48
C LEU A 164 8.04 -10.55 4.35
N PHE A 165 7.76 -10.97 5.58
CA PHE A 165 6.96 -10.20 6.53
C PHE A 165 7.61 -8.84 6.85
N MET A 166 8.92 -8.80 7.11
CA MET A 166 9.66 -7.55 7.34
C MET A 166 9.68 -6.64 6.11
N ARG A 167 9.86 -7.18 4.90
CA ARG A 167 9.70 -6.41 3.66
C ARG A 167 8.29 -5.84 3.54
N GLY A 168 7.28 -6.59 3.96
CA GLY A 168 5.89 -6.10 4.09
C GLY A 168 5.77 -4.94 5.08
N MET A 169 6.38 -5.05 6.26
CA MET A 169 6.36 -3.97 7.25
C MET A 169 7.01 -2.69 6.74
N LEU A 170 8.19 -2.82 6.15
CA LEU A 170 8.94 -1.69 5.59
C LEU A 170 8.18 -1.04 4.42
N CYS A 171 7.53 -1.85 3.57
CA CYS A 171 6.68 -1.34 2.50
C CYS A 171 5.59 -0.44 3.06
N ASN A 172 4.76 -0.98 3.96
CA ASN A 172 3.58 -0.22 4.37
C ASN A 172 3.91 0.91 5.32
N TRP A 173 5.04 0.90 6.03
CA TRP A 173 5.53 2.10 6.70
C TRP A 173 5.67 3.26 5.70
N MET A 174 6.28 3.01 4.54
CA MET A 174 6.41 4.03 3.50
C MET A 174 5.06 4.39 2.86
N VAL A 175 4.23 3.40 2.51
CA VAL A 175 2.92 3.66 1.90
C VAL A 175 2.01 4.45 2.83
N SER A 176 1.92 4.08 4.10
CA SER A 176 1.14 4.84 5.09
C SER A 176 1.72 6.23 5.34
N THR A 177 3.04 6.38 5.30
CA THR A 177 3.67 7.71 5.32
C THR A 177 3.26 8.54 4.10
N GLY A 178 3.09 7.93 2.92
CA GLY A 178 2.51 8.58 1.75
C GLY A 178 1.05 9.01 1.94
N VAL A 179 0.21 8.13 2.48
CA VAL A 179 -1.20 8.42 2.84
C VAL A 179 -1.27 9.63 3.78
N VAL A 180 -0.46 9.64 4.83
CA VAL A 180 -0.37 10.76 5.77
C VAL A 180 0.24 12.00 5.11
N GLY A 181 1.25 11.83 4.27
CA GLY A 181 1.92 12.89 3.52
C GLY A 181 0.94 13.73 2.70
N ALA A 182 -0.08 13.09 2.12
CA ALA A 182 -1.14 13.77 1.39
C ALA A 182 -2.08 14.62 2.27
N MET A 183 -2.01 14.48 3.60
CA MET A 183 -2.72 15.30 4.58
C MET A 183 -1.86 16.45 5.12
N ILE A 184 -0.56 16.49 4.82
CA ILE A 184 0.39 17.53 5.30
C ILE A 184 0.19 18.86 4.57
N SER A 185 -0.37 18.84 3.35
CA SER A 185 -0.54 20.06 2.55
C SER A 185 -1.97 20.30 2.11
N THR A 186 -2.33 21.58 1.96
CA THR A 186 -3.58 22.03 1.35
C THR A 186 -3.48 22.22 -0.16
N HIS A 187 -2.27 22.26 -0.74
CA HIS A 187 -2.04 22.35 -2.19
C HIS A 187 -1.75 20.98 -2.81
N VAL A 188 -2.30 20.75 -4.01
CA VAL A 188 -2.14 19.48 -4.74
C VAL A 188 -0.66 19.18 -5.02
N SER A 189 0.14 20.15 -5.45
CA SER A 189 1.58 19.97 -5.68
C SER A 189 2.34 19.53 -4.43
N GLY A 190 2.02 20.11 -3.27
CA GLY A 190 2.59 19.72 -1.97
C GLY A 190 2.23 18.28 -1.61
N LYS A 191 0.97 17.87 -1.82
CA LYS A 191 0.53 16.49 -1.60
C LYS A 191 1.24 15.52 -2.53
N ILE A 192 1.41 15.87 -3.81
CA ILE A 192 2.12 15.07 -4.81
C ILE A 192 3.56 14.81 -4.33
N MET A 193 4.30 15.84 -3.94
CA MET A 193 5.69 15.68 -3.48
C MET A 193 5.78 14.85 -2.18
N ALA A 194 4.87 15.09 -1.23
CA ALA A 194 4.83 14.36 0.04
C ALA A 194 4.50 12.87 -0.15
N MET A 195 3.61 12.53 -1.07
CA MET A 195 3.33 11.15 -1.46
C MET A 195 4.48 10.53 -2.25
N TRP A 196 5.08 11.29 -3.16
CA TRP A 196 6.11 10.79 -4.08
C TRP A 196 7.32 10.23 -3.33
N MET A 197 7.84 10.95 -2.33
CA MET A 197 9.07 10.59 -1.61
C MET A 197 9.06 9.17 -1.02
N PRO A 198 8.10 8.77 -0.17
CA PRO A 198 8.11 7.43 0.41
C PRO A 198 7.71 6.34 -0.60
N ILE A 199 6.87 6.66 -1.58
CA ILE A 199 6.44 5.68 -2.60
C ILE A 199 7.59 5.33 -3.55
N PHE A 200 8.39 6.32 -3.93
CA PHE A 200 9.65 6.13 -4.64
C PHE A 200 10.58 5.20 -3.85
N LEU A 201 10.76 5.49 -2.55
CA LEU A 201 11.70 4.77 -1.68
C LEU A 201 11.36 3.28 -1.60
N PHE A 202 10.12 2.92 -1.25
CA PHE A 202 9.78 1.50 -1.07
C PHE A 202 9.90 0.73 -2.38
N PHE A 203 9.52 1.35 -3.50
CA PHE A 203 9.54 0.69 -4.79
C PHE A 203 10.98 0.47 -5.25
N TYR A 204 11.85 1.47 -5.09
CA TYR A 204 13.27 1.34 -5.41
C TYR A 204 13.97 0.27 -4.55
N MET A 205 13.61 0.18 -3.27
CA MET A 205 14.11 -0.87 -2.36
C MET A 205 13.42 -2.23 -2.54
N VAL A 206 12.48 -2.34 -3.50
CA VAL A 206 11.77 -3.57 -3.85
C VAL A 206 11.03 -4.18 -2.65
N PHE A 207 10.45 -3.36 -1.77
CA PHE A 207 9.67 -3.91 -0.65
C PHE A 207 8.38 -4.63 -1.11
N GLU A 208 7.80 -5.44 -0.23
CA GLU A 208 6.66 -6.31 -0.56
C GLU A 208 5.34 -5.58 -0.29
N HIS A 209 4.55 -5.35 -1.33
CA HIS A 209 3.26 -4.64 -1.25
C HIS A 209 2.13 -5.57 -1.66
N SER A 210 1.23 -5.90 -0.74
CA SER A 210 0.12 -6.84 -0.98
C SER A 210 -0.67 -6.47 -2.23
N VAL A 211 -1.16 -5.22 -2.36
CA VAL A 211 -1.93 -4.82 -3.57
C VAL A 211 -1.14 -4.82 -4.89
N VAL A 212 0.18 -4.62 -4.87
CA VAL A 212 0.99 -4.78 -6.09
C VAL A 212 1.14 -6.27 -6.43
N ASN A 213 1.25 -7.11 -5.41
CA ASN A 213 1.35 -8.56 -5.54
C ASN A 213 0.02 -9.19 -6.00
N MET A 214 -1.14 -8.59 -5.64
CA MET A 214 -2.45 -8.89 -6.23
C MET A 214 -2.51 -8.72 -7.76
N PHE A 215 -1.55 -8.02 -8.35
CA PHE A 215 -1.37 -7.89 -9.79
C PHE A 215 -0.24 -8.80 -10.31
N LEU A 216 0.97 -8.66 -9.74
CA LEU A 216 2.17 -9.33 -10.27
C LEU A 216 2.03 -10.85 -10.31
N PHE A 217 1.43 -11.44 -9.28
CA PHE A 217 1.28 -12.89 -9.19
C PHE A 217 0.23 -13.44 -10.15
N PRO A 218 -1.01 -12.90 -10.20
CA PRO A 218 -1.97 -13.30 -11.22
C PRO A 218 -1.49 -13.07 -12.65
N ALA A 219 -0.83 -11.94 -12.93
CA ALA A 219 -0.24 -11.68 -14.24
C ALA A 219 0.83 -12.72 -14.58
N GLY A 220 1.72 -13.04 -13.63
CA GLY A 220 2.73 -14.08 -13.83
C GLY A 220 2.12 -15.44 -14.12
N LEU A 221 1.10 -15.86 -13.36
CA LEU A 221 0.40 -17.13 -13.57
C LEU A 221 -0.27 -17.21 -14.96
N MET A 222 -0.92 -16.13 -15.41
CA MET A 222 -1.49 -16.04 -16.75
C MET A 222 -0.43 -16.11 -17.86
N LEU A 223 0.82 -15.77 -17.52
CA LEU A 223 1.98 -15.81 -18.41
C LEU A 223 2.91 -17.00 -18.11
N HIS A 224 2.36 -18.08 -17.56
CA HIS A 224 3.03 -19.37 -17.35
C HIS A 224 4.19 -19.37 -16.33
N ALA A 225 4.11 -18.53 -15.30
CA ALA A 225 5.06 -18.57 -14.19
C ALA A 225 5.08 -19.93 -13.48
N PRO A 226 6.25 -20.43 -13.02
CA PRO A 226 6.41 -21.78 -12.48
C PRO A 226 6.07 -21.87 -10.98
N PHE A 227 4.95 -21.29 -10.55
CA PHE A 227 4.44 -21.41 -9.18
C PHE A 227 2.92 -21.60 -9.18
N SER A 228 2.35 -22.13 -8.10
CA SER A 228 0.90 -22.34 -7.99
C SER A 228 0.19 -21.16 -7.34
N VAL A 229 -1.14 -21.09 -7.50
CA VAL A 229 -1.98 -20.14 -6.75
C VAL A 229 -1.79 -20.33 -5.23
N MET A 230 -1.59 -21.56 -4.78
CA MET A 230 -1.34 -21.86 -3.37
C MET A 230 0.00 -21.26 -2.90
N ASP A 231 1.04 -21.38 -3.72
CA ASP A 231 2.35 -20.79 -3.42
C ASP A 231 2.25 -19.28 -3.28
N TYR A 232 1.50 -18.62 -4.18
CA TYR A 232 1.24 -17.19 -4.08
C TYR A 232 0.59 -16.81 -2.74
N PHE A 233 -0.48 -17.47 -2.33
CA PHE A 233 -1.17 -17.09 -1.09
C PHE A 233 -0.34 -17.38 0.18
N ILE A 234 0.27 -18.57 0.27
CA ILE A 234 1.01 -19.01 1.46
C ILE A 234 2.37 -18.32 1.56
N TRP A 235 3.12 -18.28 0.46
CA TRP A 235 4.50 -17.81 0.43
C TRP A 235 4.65 -16.37 -0.06
N ASN A 236 3.55 -15.63 -0.27
CA ASN A 236 3.64 -14.21 -0.57
C ASN A 236 2.48 -13.38 0.01
N GLU A 237 1.24 -13.57 -0.43
CA GLU A 237 0.16 -12.60 -0.20
C GLU A 237 -0.18 -12.45 1.29
N ILE A 238 -0.40 -13.57 2.00
CA ILE A 238 -0.81 -13.53 3.41
C ILE A 238 0.29 -12.93 4.29
N PRO A 239 1.57 -13.39 4.24
CA PRO A 239 2.62 -12.79 5.06
C PRO A 239 2.87 -11.32 4.69
N THR A 240 2.76 -10.96 3.41
CA THR A 240 2.90 -9.57 2.96
C THR A 240 1.80 -8.68 3.50
N ALA A 241 0.53 -9.11 3.40
CA ALA A 241 -0.61 -8.34 3.90
C ALA A 241 -0.54 -8.15 5.42
N LEU A 242 -0.15 -9.18 6.17
CA LEU A 242 0.08 -9.08 7.62
C LEU A 242 1.25 -8.15 7.95
N GLY A 243 2.37 -8.28 7.22
CA GLY A 243 3.50 -7.38 7.36
C GLY A 243 3.11 -5.93 7.07
N ASN A 244 2.37 -5.70 5.99
CA ASN A 244 1.83 -4.39 5.65
C ASN A 244 0.96 -3.84 6.78
N LEU A 245 0.00 -4.62 7.30
CA LEU A 245 -0.85 -4.20 8.42
C LEU A 245 0.00 -3.77 9.63
N VAL A 246 0.93 -4.61 10.06
CA VAL A 246 1.76 -4.34 11.25
C VAL A 246 2.66 -3.13 11.03
N GLY A 247 3.35 -3.05 9.89
CA GLY A 247 4.30 -1.95 9.63
C GLY A 247 3.63 -0.59 9.51
N GLY A 248 2.55 -0.48 8.74
CA GLY A 248 1.84 0.79 8.58
C GLY A 248 1.20 1.25 9.88
N LEU A 249 0.57 0.33 10.62
CA LEU A 249 -0.09 0.66 11.87
C LEU A 249 0.92 1.00 12.98
N ALA A 250 2.00 0.22 13.14
CA ALA A 250 2.98 0.44 14.19
C ALA A 250 3.83 1.70 13.95
N PHE A 251 4.39 1.85 12.74
CA PHE A 251 5.41 2.88 12.50
C PHE A 251 4.84 4.24 12.08
N THR A 252 3.67 4.26 11.43
CA THR A 252 3.01 5.53 11.06
C THR A 252 1.80 5.81 11.93
N GLY A 253 0.80 4.91 11.93
CA GLY A 253 -0.50 5.16 12.53
C GLY A 253 -0.42 5.43 14.04
N LEU A 254 0.03 4.42 14.80
CA LEU A 254 0.14 4.47 16.25
C LEU A 254 1.17 5.50 16.71
N THR A 255 2.30 5.64 16.01
CA THR A 255 3.29 6.69 16.31
C THR A 255 2.64 8.07 16.28
N LEU A 256 1.96 8.43 15.20
CA LEU A 256 1.33 9.75 15.07
C LEU A 256 0.14 9.89 16.02
N TYR A 257 -0.68 8.85 16.17
CA TYR A 257 -1.82 8.86 17.08
C TYR A 257 -1.40 9.09 18.54
N ALA A 258 -0.40 8.35 19.04
CA ALA A 258 0.05 8.46 20.42
C ALA A 258 0.77 9.79 20.72
N THR A 259 1.41 10.39 19.72
CA THR A 259 2.22 11.61 19.91
C THR A 259 1.50 12.91 19.55
N HIS A 260 0.39 12.84 18.79
CA HIS A 260 -0.32 14.04 18.30
C HIS A 260 -1.83 14.03 18.54
N VAL A 261 -2.45 12.87 18.81
CA VAL A 261 -3.89 12.79 19.15
C VAL A 261 -4.08 12.49 20.63
N ARG A 262 -3.53 11.36 21.10
CA ARG A 262 -3.70 10.89 22.48
C ARG A 262 -2.47 11.23 23.34
N THR A 263 -2.14 12.51 23.39
CA THR A 263 -0.96 13.01 24.11
C THR A 263 -1.12 12.89 25.62
N GLN A 264 0.00 12.69 26.31
CA GLN A 264 0.06 12.69 27.78
C GLN A 264 0.36 14.10 28.31
N PRO A 265 0.04 14.41 29.59
CA PRO A 265 0.36 15.69 30.19
C PRO A 265 1.85 16.04 30.08
N LYS A 266 2.15 17.31 29.83
CA LYS A 266 3.55 17.81 29.82
C LYS A 266 4.16 17.62 31.20
N ARG A 267 5.45 17.24 31.25
CA ARG A 267 6.21 17.21 32.50
C ARG A 267 6.25 18.61 33.11
N ALA A 268 5.96 18.72 34.40
CA ALA A 268 6.08 19.98 35.12
C ALA A 268 7.56 20.40 35.17
N ALA A 269 7.86 21.62 34.74
CA ALA A 269 9.17 22.19 34.95
C ALA A 269 9.31 22.51 36.45
N VAL A 270 10.37 22.02 37.09
CA VAL A 270 10.73 22.48 38.44
C VAL A 270 11.15 23.93 38.30
N GLN A 271 10.31 24.86 38.72
CA GLN A 271 10.75 26.24 38.91
C GLN A 271 11.78 26.23 40.03
N MET A 272 13.06 26.43 39.69
CA MET A 272 14.06 26.72 40.71
C MET A 272 13.68 28.07 41.30
N ALA A 273 13.45 28.10 42.63
CA ALA A 273 13.22 29.35 43.34
C ALA A 273 14.40 30.29 43.12
N PRO A 274 14.18 31.62 43.01
CA PRO A 274 15.28 32.57 42.96
C PRO A 274 16.15 32.38 44.22
N ALA A 275 17.47 32.34 44.04
CA ALA A 275 18.39 32.40 45.17
C ALA A 275 18.18 33.75 45.88
N GLU A 276 17.80 33.69 47.16
CA GLU A 276 17.72 34.84 48.06
C GLU A 276 19.11 35.42 48.37
#